data_AF-A0A7V3RX18-F1
#
_entry.id   AF-A0A7V3RX18-F1
#
_cell.length_a   1.000
_cell.length_b   1.000
_cell.length_c   1.000
_cell.angle_alpha   90.00
_cell.angle_beta   90.00
_cell.angle_gamma   90.00
#
_symmetry.space_group_name_H-M   'P 1'
#
loop_
_entity.id
_entity.type
_entity.pdbx_description
1 polymer ?
#
loop_
_entity_poly.entity_id
_entity_poly.type
_entity_poly.pdbx_seq_one_letter_code
_entity_poly.pdbx_strand_id
1 'polypeptide(L)'
;MGLLRETIAAIQPQDPKWRERARQRLRELTMPHWALGRLMDLAVDLAGITRSMKPKTSRRVVVVMAADHGVAEEGVSKYPQEVTAQMVMNFLRGGAGINALAKVARAKVVVVDMGVLNEIGDVPPGASFLRKKVAPGTKNMVQGPAMSREEAIKALETGISIAMELASRFHILAAGDMGIGNTTPSSAILSVMAGASPHEVTGRGTGLEDHELQRKITVVERAISANRPDPSDPIDVLAKVGGLEIGGIAGFFLGCARARKPA
;
A
#
# COMPACT_ATOMS: atom_id res chain seq x y z
N MET A 1 8.23 -9.32 -15.45
CA MET A 1 9.37 -8.35 -15.42
C MET A 1 9.28 -7.23 -16.45
N GLY A 2 8.62 -7.41 -17.60
CA GLY A 2 8.49 -6.33 -18.60
C GLY A 2 7.76 -5.12 -18.02
N LEU A 3 6.56 -5.33 -17.46
CA LEU A 3 5.73 -4.24 -16.95
C LEU A 3 6.40 -3.45 -15.82
N LEU A 4 7.04 -4.13 -14.87
CA LEU A 4 7.72 -3.44 -13.76
C LEU A 4 8.86 -2.54 -14.26
N ARG A 5 9.75 -3.07 -15.11
CA ARG A 5 10.88 -2.31 -15.66
C ARG A 5 10.41 -1.15 -16.54
N GLU A 6 9.46 -1.41 -17.44
CA GLU A 6 8.88 -0.38 -18.30
C GLU A 6 8.19 0.72 -17.49
N THR A 7 7.52 0.35 -16.40
CA THR A 7 6.85 1.30 -15.51
C THR A 7 7.87 2.22 -14.86
N ILE A 8 8.89 1.66 -14.23
CA ILE A 8 9.97 2.42 -13.58
C ILE A 8 10.66 3.36 -14.57
N ALA A 9 11.01 2.86 -15.76
CA ALA A 9 11.70 3.64 -16.78
C ALA A 9 10.90 4.85 -17.29
N ALA A 10 9.57 4.82 -17.20
CA ALA A 10 8.71 5.92 -17.65
C ALA A 10 8.26 6.87 -16.53
N ILE A 11 8.57 6.57 -15.26
CA ILE A 11 8.28 7.50 -14.17
C ILE A 11 9.13 8.76 -14.39
N GLN A 12 8.49 9.92 -14.32
CA GLN A 12 9.13 11.21 -14.49
C GLN A 12 9.01 12.01 -13.19
N PRO A 13 10.00 12.86 -12.86
CA PRO A 13 9.88 13.77 -11.74
C PRO A 13 8.73 14.75 -11.98
N GLN A 14 8.26 15.38 -10.89
CA GLN A 14 7.34 16.49 -10.99
C GLN A 14 7.92 17.59 -11.88
N ASP A 15 7.08 18.23 -12.69
CA ASP A 15 7.57 19.21 -13.67
C ASP A 15 7.89 20.56 -13.01
N PRO A 16 9.16 21.02 -13.05
CA PRO A 16 9.57 22.23 -12.37
C PRO A 16 8.90 23.49 -12.93
N LYS A 17 8.53 23.51 -14.23
CA LYS A 17 7.87 24.67 -14.85
C LYS A 17 6.45 24.84 -14.31
N TRP A 18 5.72 23.74 -14.11
CA TRP A 18 4.38 23.79 -13.52
C TRP A 18 4.41 24.11 -12.03
N ARG A 19 5.39 23.57 -11.29
CA ARG A 19 5.63 23.97 -9.90
C ARG A 19 5.86 25.47 -9.78
N GLU A 20 6.73 26.03 -10.62
CA GLU A 20 7.04 27.47 -10.56
C GLU A 20 5.85 28.35 -10.93
N ARG A 21 5.10 27.99 -11.99
CA ARG A 21 3.84 28.67 -12.33
C ARG A 21 2.85 28.67 -11.18
N ALA A 22 2.73 27.54 -10.46
CA ALA A 22 1.87 27.45 -9.29
C ALA A 22 2.35 28.36 -8.16
N ARG A 23 3.66 28.37 -7.86
CA ARG A 23 4.25 29.28 -6.85
C ARG A 23 4.01 30.75 -7.18
N GLN A 24 4.25 31.16 -8.43
CA GLN A 24 4.02 32.53 -8.87
C GLN A 24 2.55 32.92 -8.65
N ARG A 25 1.61 32.11 -9.15
CA ARG A 25 0.18 32.35 -8.99
C ARG A 25 -0.24 32.46 -7.52
N LEU A 26 0.34 31.64 -6.65
CA LEU A 26 0.05 31.63 -5.21
C LEU A 26 0.60 32.86 -4.50
N ARG A 27 1.73 33.44 -4.95
CA ARG A 27 2.27 34.70 -4.42
C ARG A 27 1.44 35.93 -4.78
N GLU A 28 0.71 35.87 -5.90
CA GLU A 28 -0.17 36.94 -6.37
C GLU A 28 -1.54 36.95 -5.68
N LEU A 29 -1.85 35.95 -4.85
CA LEU A 29 -3.10 35.94 -4.09
C LEU A 29 -3.09 37.05 -3.05
N THR A 30 -4.23 37.73 -2.89
CA THR A 30 -4.43 38.80 -1.90
C THR A 30 -4.50 38.22 -0.48
N MET A 31 -3.36 37.75 0.03
CA MET A 31 -3.19 37.15 1.34
C MET A 31 -1.73 37.30 1.81
N PRO A 32 -1.45 37.23 3.14
CA PRO A 32 -0.08 37.24 3.63
C PRO A 32 0.75 36.10 3.01
N HIS A 33 2.06 36.30 2.94
CA HIS A 33 2.98 35.32 2.36
C HIS A 33 2.74 33.93 2.98
N TRP A 34 2.39 32.97 2.11
CA TRP A 34 2.22 31.57 2.47
C TRP A 34 1.21 31.29 3.61
N ALA A 35 0.19 32.14 3.77
CA ALA A 35 -0.73 32.07 4.92
C ALA A 35 -1.52 30.75 5.11
N LEU A 36 -1.60 29.88 4.09
CA LEU A 36 -2.24 28.55 4.19
C LEU A 36 -1.24 27.39 4.33
N GLY A 37 0.05 27.69 4.51
CA GLY A 37 1.11 26.71 4.78
C GLY A 37 1.10 25.51 3.82
N ARG A 38 0.99 24.31 4.39
CA ARG A 38 1.02 23.02 3.65
C ARG A 38 -0.03 22.89 2.55
N LEU A 39 -1.13 23.64 2.61
CA LEU A 39 -2.13 23.62 1.54
C LEU A 39 -1.59 24.26 0.25
N MET A 40 -0.73 25.28 0.38
CA MET A 40 -0.07 25.92 -0.76
C MET A 40 1.03 25.01 -1.31
N ASP A 41 1.78 24.32 -0.44
CA ASP A 41 2.76 23.31 -0.87
C ASP A 41 2.07 22.18 -1.66
N LEU A 42 0.93 21.69 -1.16
CA LEU A 42 0.12 20.68 -1.85
C LEU A 42 -0.37 21.17 -3.21
N ALA A 43 -0.79 22.44 -3.34
CA ALA A 43 -1.20 23.00 -4.63
C ALA A 43 -0.03 23.02 -5.65
N VAL A 44 1.19 23.33 -5.20
CA VAL A 44 2.40 23.28 -6.04
C VAL A 44 2.73 21.84 -6.44
N ASP A 45 2.63 20.88 -5.51
CA ASP A 45 2.85 19.46 -5.79
C ASP A 45 1.84 18.93 -6.80
N LEU A 46 0.54 19.22 -6.62
CA LEU A 46 -0.51 18.82 -7.56
C LEU A 46 -0.27 19.39 -8.97
N ALA A 47 0.17 20.64 -9.07
CA ALA A 47 0.51 21.24 -10.36
C ALA A 47 1.71 20.55 -11.01
N GLY A 48 2.76 20.26 -10.23
CA GLY A 48 3.97 19.56 -10.69
C GLY A 48 3.71 18.12 -11.14
N ILE A 49 2.91 17.37 -10.38
CA ILE A 49 2.51 16.00 -10.70
C ILE A 49 1.63 15.99 -11.95
N THR A 50 0.52 16.72 -11.93
CA THR A 50 -0.50 16.65 -12.98
C THR A 50 -0.17 17.47 -14.23
N ARG A 51 0.88 18.29 -14.18
CA ARG A 51 1.26 19.25 -15.23
C ARG A 51 0.09 20.14 -15.61
N SER A 52 -0.57 20.71 -14.60
CA SER A 52 -1.77 21.50 -14.77
C SER A 52 -1.90 22.56 -13.68
N MET A 53 -2.29 23.78 -14.07
CA MET A 53 -2.70 24.82 -13.11
C MET A 53 -4.13 24.61 -12.57
N LYS A 54 -4.85 23.62 -13.11
CA LYS A 54 -6.20 23.22 -12.69
C LYS A 54 -6.24 21.69 -12.49
N PRO A 55 -5.51 21.15 -11.51
CA PRO A 55 -5.52 19.72 -11.24
C PRO A 55 -6.95 19.27 -10.92
N LYS A 56 -7.47 18.27 -11.65
CA LYS A 56 -8.78 17.69 -11.34
C LYS A 56 -8.66 16.85 -10.06
N THR A 57 -9.62 16.94 -9.15
CA THR A 57 -9.61 16.20 -7.87
C THR A 57 -10.97 15.57 -7.52
N SER A 58 -11.94 15.63 -8.42
CA SER A 58 -13.35 15.28 -8.15
C SER A 58 -13.67 13.78 -8.13
N ARG A 59 -12.87 12.93 -8.80
CA ARG A 59 -13.06 11.49 -8.86
C ARG A 59 -11.95 10.84 -8.05
N ARG A 60 -12.33 10.15 -6.98
CA ARG A 60 -11.40 9.60 -5.98
C ARG A 60 -11.68 8.12 -5.81
N VAL A 61 -10.62 7.33 -5.62
CA VAL A 61 -10.73 5.90 -5.35
C VAL A 61 -9.75 5.51 -4.26
N VAL A 62 -10.21 4.67 -3.33
CA VAL A 62 -9.37 3.96 -2.37
C VAL A 62 -9.36 2.49 -2.76
N VAL A 63 -8.16 1.94 -2.95
CA VAL A 63 -7.92 0.54 -3.28
C VAL A 63 -7.44 -0.17 -2.04
N VAL A 64 -8.27 -1.05 -1.49
CA VAL A 64 -7.94 -1.87 -0.30
C VAL A 64 -7.44 -3.21 -0.79
N MET A 65 -6.15 -3.49 -0.61
CA MET A 65 -5.51 -4.73 -1.03
C MET A 65 -5.40 -5.70 0.14
N ALA A 66 -5.91 -6.91 -0.03
CA ALA A 66 -5.99 -7.89 1.03
C ALA A 66 -5.17 -9.16 0.73
N ALA A 67 -4.38 -9.60 1.71
CA ALA A 67 -3.66 -10.87 1.68
C ALA A 67 -3.42 -11.41 3.09
N ASP A 68 -3.31 -12.73 3.20
CA ASP A 68 -2.95 -13.41 4.44
C ASP A 68 -1.45 -13.65 4.56
N HIS A 69 -0.97 -13.72 5.80
CA HIS A 69 0.45 -13.87 6.10
C HIS A 69 0.74 -15.11 6.94
N GLY A 70 1.62 -15.99 6.47
CA GLY A 70 2.00 -17.20 7.21
C GLY A 70 2.61 -16.91 8.59
N VAL A 71 3.24 -15.74 8.76
CA VAL A 71 3.77 -15.33 10.07
C VAL A 71 2.70 -15.13 11.15
N ALA A 72 1.42 -15.06 10.78
CA ALA A 72 0.32 -15.01 11.74
C ALA A 72 0.31 -16.23 12.69
N GLU A 73 0.85 -17.37 12.25
CA GLU A 73 1.04 -18.59 13.07
C GLU A 73 1.94 -18.36 14.29
N GLU A 74 2.81 -17.35 14.27
CA GLU A 74 3.72 -17.02 15.38
C GLU A 74 3.04 -16.20 16.50
N GLY A 75 1.72 -16.00 16.44
CA GLY A 75 0.96 -15.31 17.49
C GLY A 75 1.28 -13.81 17.58
N VAL A 76 1.43 -13.16 16.42
CA VAL A 76 1.78 -11.72 16.28
C VAL A 76 0.58 -10.78 16.12
N SER A 77 -0.63 -11.29 16.34
CA SER A 77 -1.91 -10.58 16.19
C SER A 77 -2.90 -11.04 17.24
N LYS A 78 -3.78 -10.14 17.71
CA LYS A 78 -4.89 -10.48 18.63
C LYS A 78 -6.03 -11.23 17.94
N TYR A 79 -6.11 -11.15 16.61
CA TYR A 79 -7.17 -11.75 15.81
C TYR A 79 -6.67 -12.97 15.04
N PRO A 80 -7.49 -14.02 14.87
CA PRO A 80 -7.16 -15.17 14.05
C PRO A 80 -7.10 -14.81 12.56
N GLN A 81 -6.33 -15.58 11.77
CA GLN A 81 -6.07 -15.29 10.36
C GLN A 81 -7.35 -15.24 9.50
N GLU A 82 -8.36 -16.04 9.84
CA GLU A 82 -9.67 -16.07 9.16
C GLU A 82 -10.40 -14.71 9.14
N VAL A 83 -10.05 -13.79 10.05
CA VAL A 83 -10.62 -12.43 10.09
C VAL A 83 -10.31 -11.66 8.80
N THR A 84 -9.24 -11.97 8.06
CA THR A 84 -8.93 -11.32 6.78
C THR A 84 -10.10 -11.44 5.80
N ALA A 85 -10.61 -12.65 5.56
CA ALA A 85 -11.73 -12.88 4.64
C ALA A 85 -13.04 -12.26 5.15
N GLN A 86 -13.28 -12.28 6.46
CA GLN A 86 -14.44 -11.65 7.08
C GLN A 86 -14.43 -10.12 6.88
N MET A 87 -13.26 -9.48 7.03
CA MET A 87 -13.10 -8.05 6.80
C MET A 87 -13.22 -7.70 5.32
N VAL A 88 -12.71 -8.53 4.40
CA VAL A 88 -12.97 -8.37 2.96
C VAL A 88 -14.47 -8.34 2.68
N MET A 89 -15.23 -9.28 3.23
CA MET A 89 -16.69 -9.27 3.11
C MET A 89 -17.33 -8.02 3.75
N ASN A 90 -16.80 -7.55 4.87
CA ASN A 90 -17.26 -6.31 5.51
C ASN A 90 -17.03 -5.07 4.62
N PHE A 91 -15.86 -4.96 3.97
CA PHE A 91 -15.58 -3.89 3.02
C PHE A 91 -16.53 -3.92 1.82
N LEU A 92 -16.80 -5.12 1.29
CA LEU A 92 -17.70 -5.33 0.16
C LEU A 92 -19.16 -5.00 0.49
N ARG A 93 -19.59 -5.23 1.73
CA ARG A 93 -20.91 -4.84 2.25
C ARG A 93 -21.00 -3.37 2.66
N GLY A 94 -19.89 -2.64 2.69
CA GLY A 94 -19.88 -1.22 3.04
C GLY A 94 -19.83 -0.93 4.53
N GLY A 95 -19.53 -1.90 5.39
CA GLY A 95 -19.66 -1.80 6.84
C GLY A 95 -18.39 -1.39 7.60
N ALA A 96 -17.25 -1.22 6.94
CA ALA A 96 -16.00 -0.90 7.63
C ALA A 96 -15.71 0.60 7.73
N GLY A 97 -14.77 0.97 8.59
CA GLY A 97 -14.35 2.37 8.79
C GLY A 97 -13.93 3.07 7.49
N ILE A 98 -13.20 2.38 6.60
CA ILE A 98 -12.82 2.96 5.31
C ILE A 98 -14.03 3.26 4.42
N ASN A 99 -15.10 2.47 4.50
CA ASN A 99 -16.33 2.75 3.74
C ASN A 99 -17.00 4.04 4.24
N ALA A 100 -17.05 4.23 5.56
CA ALA A 100 -17.59 5.44 6.17
C ALA A 100 -16.77 6.68 5.78
N LEU A 101 -15.44 6.61 5.89
CA LEU A 101 -14.53 7.70 5.52
C LEU A 101 -14.58 8.00 4.02
N ALA A 102 -14.63 6.96 3.18
CA ALA A 102 -14.74 7.12 1.73
C ALA A 102 -16.06 7.80 1.33
N LYS A 103 -17.17 7.55 2.04
CA LYS A 103 -18.44 8.25 1.82
C LYS A 103 -18.30 9.76 2.08
N VAL A 104 -17.65 10.15 3.16
CA VAL A 104 -17.37 11.57 3.48
C VAL A 104 -16.46 12.19 2.42
N ALA A 105 -15.38 11.48 2.04
CA ALA A 105 -14.43 11.92 1.04
C ALA A 105 -14.97 11.85 -0.41
N ARG A 106 -16.17 11.28 -0.61
CA ARG A 106 -16.77 10.95 -1.92
C ARG A 106 -15.83 10.13 -2.80
N ALA A 107 -15.15 9.15 -2.19
CA ALA A 107 -14.27 8.21 -2.85
C ALA A 107 -14.96 6.86 -3.05
N LYS A 108 -14.70 6.22 -4.19
CA LYS A 108 -15.09 4.83 -4.43
C LYS A 108 -14.13 3.91 -3.67
N VAL A 109 -14.64 2.88 -3.01
CA VAL A 109 -13.82 1.80 -2.46
C VAL A 109 -13.77 0.66 -3.48
N VAL A 110 -12.57 0.19 -3.78
CA VAL A 110 -12.30 -1.02 -4.58
C VAL A 110 -11.50 -1.97 -3.71
N VAL A 111 -12.02 -3.19 -3.51
CA VAL A 111 -11.32 -4.22 -2.74
C VAL A 111 -10.62 -5.16 -3.69
N VAL A 112 -9.38 -5.52 -3.38
CA VAL A 112 -8.54 -6.39 -4.21
C VAL A 112 -8.07 -7.55 -3.36
N ASP A 113 -8.38 -8.76 -3.80
CA ASP A 113 -7.79 -9.97 -3.23
C ASP A 113 -6.44 -10.21 -3.91
N MET A 114 -5.36 -9.90 -3.18
CA MET A 114 -3.97 -10.13 -3.59
C MET A 114 -3.47 -11.50 -3.13
N GLY A 115 -4.06 -12.05 -2.06
CA GLY A 115 -3.57 -13.29 -1.47
C GLY A 115 -4.34 -13.77 -0.25
N VAL A 116 -5.66 -13.58 -0.18
CA VAL A 116 -6.45 -14.07 0.96
C VAL A 116 -6.45 -15.61 0.95
N LEU A 117 -6.22 -16.26 2.09
CA LEU A 117 -6.12 -17.71 2.21
C LEU A 117 -7.48 -18.37 1.98
N ASN A 118 -8.50 -17.86 2.65
CA ASN A 118 -9.86 -18.39 2.58
C ASN A 118 -10.59 -17.85 1.35
N GLU A 119 -11.57 -18.62 0.86
CA GLU A 119 -12.43 -18.17 -0.22
C GLU A 119 -13.26 -16.95 0.19
N ILE A 120 -13.35 -15.97 -0.72
CA ILE A 120 -14.26 -14.84 -0.57
C ILE A 120 -15.60 -15.27 -1.13
N GLY A 121 -16.64 -15.22 -0.29
CA GLY A 121 -18.01 -15.56 -0.67
C GLY A 121 -18.64 -14.62 -1.70
N ASP A 122 -19.97 -14.69 -1.80
CA ASP A 122 -20.71 -13.96 -2.83
C ASP A 122 -20.53 -12.44 -2.72
N VAL A 123 -20.06 -11.84 -3.82
CA VAL A 123 -19.84 -10.40 -3.91
C VAL A 123 -21.20 -9.69 -3.99
N PRO A 124 -21.54 -8.81 -3.03
CA PRO A 124 -22.80 -8.08 -3.04
C PRO A 124 -22.98 -7.24 -4.31
N PRO A 125 -24.22 -7.10 -4.84
CA PRO A 125 -24.50 -6.23 -5.98
C PRO A 125 -23.98 -4.80 -5.76
N GLY A 126 -23.30 -4.24 -6.76
CA GLY A 126 -22.75 -2.87 -6.72
C GLY A 126 -21.42 -2.72 -5.95
N ALA A 127 -20.95 -3.77 -5.27
CA ALA A 127 -19.60 -3.80 -4.71
C ALA A 127 -18.54 -3.83 -5.82
N SER A 128 -17.32 -3.37 -5.51
CA SER A 128 -16.20 -3.40 -6.45
C SER A 128 -15.11 -4.29 -5.89
N PHE A 129 -14.99 -5.48 -6.48
CA PHE A 129 -14.06 -6.51 -6.06
C PHE A 129 -13.20 -6.96 -7.25
N LEU A 130 -11.88 -6.94 -7.09
CA LEU A 130 -10.93 -7.45 -8.07
C LEU A 130 -10.28 -8.73 -7.53
N ARG A 131 -10.51 -9.85 -8.22
CA ARG A 131 -9.86 -11.13 -7.93
C ARG A 131 -8.50 -11.15 -8.63
N LYS A 132 -7.43 -10.84 -7.89
CA LYS A 132 -6.06 -10.72 -8.40
C LYS A 132 -5.06 -11.53 -7.57
N LYS A 133 -5.53 -12.65 -7.02
CA LYS A 133 -4.77 -13.51 -6.10
C LYS A 133 -3.46 -13.96 -6.74
N VAL A 134 -2.35 -13.60 -6.11
CA VAL A 134 -1.00 -13.98 -6.55
C VAL A 134 -0.68 -15.41 -6.11
N ALA A 135 -0.92 -15.68 -4.82
CA ALA A 135 -0.81 -16.97 -4.13
C ALA A 135 -1.80 -17.00 -2.92
N PRO A 136 -2.18 -18.15 -2.37
CA PRO A 136 -3.05 -18.25 -1.19
C PRO A 136 -2.28 -17.95 0.11
N GLY A 137 -2.09 -16.67 0.40
CA GLY A 137 -1.27 -16.19 1.51
C GLY A 137 0.24 -16.28 1.24
N THR A 138 1.03 -15.58 2.07
CA THR A 138 2.49 -15.78 2.11
C THR A 138 2.86 -16.97 2.98
N LYS A 139 4.05 -17.54 2.75
CA LYS A 139 4.69 -18.49 3.66
C LYS A 139 5.10 -17.79 4.95
N ASN A 140 5.33 -18.58 6.01
CA ASN A 140 5.84 -18.06 7.26
C ASN A 140 7.30 -17.62 7.11
N MET A 141 7.52 -16.30 7.15
CA MET A 141 8.84 -15.69 6.94
C MET A 141 9.88 -16.04 8.01
N VAL A 142 9.48 -16.69 9.11
CA VAL A 142 10.40 -17.21 10.14
C VAL A 142 11.08 -18.51 9.69
N GLN A 143 10.43 -19.27 8.81
CA GLN A 143 10.91 -20.57 8.34
C GLN A 143 11.66 -20.50 7.01
N GLY A 144 11.63 -19.35 6.35
CA GLY A 144 12.19 -19.12 5.01
C GLY A 144 11.55 -17.89 4.36
N PRO A 145 11.66 -17.71 3.04
CA PRO A 145 11.13 -16.53 2.38
C PRO A 145 9.59 -16.54 2.34
N ALA A 146 8.98 -15.37 2.55
CA ALA A 146 7.54 -15.15 2.50
C ALA A 146 6.93 -15.56 1.16
N MET A 147 7.64 -15.34 0.05
CA MET A 147 7.22 -15.67 -1.31
C MET A 147 8.43 -15.85 -2.23
N SER A 148 8.22 -16.39 -3.43
CA SER A 148 9.26 -16.38 -4.46
C SER A 148 9.50 -14.96 -5.00
N ARG A 149 10.66 -14.74 -5.63
CA ARG A 149 10.94 -13.47 -6.30
C ARG A 149 9.93 -13.20 -7.43
N GLU A 150 9.50 -14.24 -8.13
CA GLU A 150 8.50 -14.18 -9.18
C GLU A 150 7.13 -13.75 -8.64
N GLU A 151 6.73 -14.25 -7.47
CA GLU A 151 5.50 -13.84 -6.77
C GLU A 151 5.58 -12.38 -6.32
N ALA A 152 6.72 -11.93 -5.79
CA ALA A 152 6.94 -10.53 -5.43
C ALA A 152 6.81 -9.60 -6.65
N ILE A 153 7.43 -9.97 -7.79
CA ILE A 153 7.31 -9.22 -9.05
C ILE A 153 5.86 -9.23 -9.55
N LYS A 154 5.18 -10.38 -9.48
CA LYS A 154 3.77 -10.50 -9.88
C LYS A 154 2.85 -9.63 -9.01
N ALA A 155 3.11 -9.53 -7.71
CA ALA A 155 2.39 -8.63 -6.82
C ALA A 155 2.58 -7.16 -7.22
N LEU A 156 3.83 -6.73 -7.46
CA LEU A 156 4.15 -5.39 -7.97
C LEU A 156 3.45 -5.09 -9.31
N GLU A 157 3.58 -5.99 -10.29
CA GLU A 157 2.99 -5.83 -11.62
C GLU A 157 1.45 -5.82 -11.57
N THR A 158 0.85 -6.56 -10.64
CA THR A 158 -0.59 -6.52 -10.38
C THR A 158 -1.03 -5.16 -9.85
N GLY A 159 -0.32 -4.61 -8.87
CA GLY A 159 -0.55 -3.27 -8.35
C GLY A 159 -0.44 -2.18 -9.42
N ILE A 160 0.62 -2.25 -10.23
CA ILE A 160 0.85 -1.34 -11.38
C ILE A 160 -0.35 -1.40 -12.33
N SER A 161 -0.78 -2.60 -12.71
CA SER A 161 -1.89 -2.79 -13.64
C SER A 161 -3.19 -2.17 -13.14
N ILE A 162 -3.51 -2.38 -11.86
CA ILE A 162 -4.71 -1.81 -11.21
C ILE A 162 -4.63 -0.28 -11.21
N ALA A 163 -3.49 0.30 -10.83
CA ALA A 163 -3.31 1.75 -10.81
C ALA A 163 -3.48 2.36 -12.21
N MET A 164 -2.88 1.77 -13.25
CA MET A 164 -3.00 2.26 -14.62
C MET A 164 -4.44 2.20 -15.13
N GLU A 165 -5.16 1.12 -14.84
CA GLU A 165 -6.58 0.99 -15.19
C GLU A 165 -7.41 2.10 -14.52
N LEU A 166 -7.25 2.28 -13.21
CA LEU A 166 -8.01 3.26 -12.44
C LEU A 166 -7.62 4.71 -12.76
N ALA A 167 -6.37 4.98 -13.14
CA ALA A 167 -5.89 6.30 -13.51
C ALA A 167 -6.64 6.91 -14.72
N SER A 168 -7.20 6.07 -15.59
CA SER A 168 -8.04 6.55 -16.71
C SER A 168 -9.39 7.10 -16.24
N ARG A 169 -9.88 6.67 -15.08
CA ARG A 169 -11.24 6.95 -14.57
C ARG A 169 -11.24 7.90 -13.38
N PHE A 170 -10.18 7.88 -12.58
CA PHE A 170 -10.04 8.62 -11.33
C PHE A 170 -8.91 9.66 -11.41
N HIS A 171 -9.02 10.68 -10.57
CA HIS A 171 -8.05 11.78 -10.50
C HIS A 171 -7.11 11.62 -9.31
N ILE A 172 -7.63 11.20 -8.16
CA ILE A 172 -6.86 10.91 -6.95
C ILE A 172 -7.06 9.43 -6.64
N LEU A 173 -5.95 8.74 -6.44
CA LEU A 173 -5.91 7.36 -6.05
C LEU A 173 -5.43 7.30 -4.60
N ALA A 174 -5.73 6.22 -3.90
CA ALA A 174 -5.23 5.97 -2.56
C ALA A 174 -5.19 4.47 -2.36
N ALA A 175 -4.27 3.99 -1.54
CA ALA A 175 -4.16 2.59 -1.19
C ALA A 175 -4.40 2.39 0.30
N GLY A 176 -4.90 1.21 0.66
CA GLY A 176 -4.92 0.68 2.01
C GLY A 176 -4.72 -0.82 1.96
N ASP A 177 -4.41 -1.41 3.10
CA ASP A 177 -4.21 -2.85 3.24
C ASP A 177 -5.28 -3.51 4.11
N MET A 178 -5.32 -4.84 4.04
CA MET A 178 -5.96 -5.70 5.04
C MET A 178 -5.22 -7.04 5.06
N GLY A 179 -4.69 -7.42 6.22
CA GLY A 179 -4.10 -8.74 6.40
C GLY A 179 -3.77 -8.99 7.85
N ILE A 180 -4.26 -10.09 8.40
CA ILE A 180 -3.89 -10.46 9.76
C ILE A 180 -2.40 -10.76 9.84
N GLY A 181 -1.72 -10.11 10.78
CA GLY A 181 -0.28 -10.21 10.98
C GLY A 181 0.58 -9.29 10.10
N ASN A 182 0.00 -8.53 9.17
CA ASN A 182 0.75 -7.77 8.15
C ASN A 182 1.66 -6.65 8.69
N THR A 183 1.40 -6.14 9.89
CA THR A 183 2.30 -5.17 10.54
C THR A 183 3.65 -5.78 10.93
N THR A 184 3.77 -7.11 11.02
CA THR A 184 5.03 -7.82 11.27
C THR A 184 5.97 -7.74 10.05
N PRO A 185 5.58 -8.16 8.82
CA PRO A 185 6.41 -7.95 7.64
C PRO A 185 6.64 -6.46 7.34
N SER A 186 5.69 -5.56 7.62
CA SER A 186 5.94 -4.11 7.52
C SER A 186 7.09 -3.64 8.42
N SER A 187 7.15 -4.16 9.66
CA SER A 187 8.25 -3.86 10.60
C SER A 187 9.58 -4.46 10.12
N ALA A 188 9.54 -5.69 9.56
CA ALA A 188 10.73 -6.33 9.00
C ALA A 188 11.29 -5.56 7.79
N ILE A 189 10.43 -5.15 6.85
CA ILE A 189 10.82 -4.32 5.71
C ILE A 189 11.43 -3.00 6.20
N LEU A 190 10.78 -2.32 7.15
CA LEU A 190 11.28 -1.04 7.66
C LEU A 190 12.64 -1.21 8.37
N SER A 191 12.81 -2.25 9.19
CA SER A 191 14.09 -2.56 9.85
C SER A 191 15.22 -2.73 8.82
N VAL A 192 14.99 -3.52 7.78
CA VAL A 192 16.00 -3.81 6.74
C VAL A 192 16.30 -2.56 5.91
N MET A 193 15.27 -1.85 5.45
CA MET A 193 15.43 -0.71 4.54
C MET A 193 15.98 0.54 5.23
N ALA A 194 15.65 0.76 6.50
CA ALA A 194 16.11 1.92 7.26
C ALA A 194 17.37 1.64 8.09
N GLY A 195 17.82 0.38 8.18
CA GLY A 195 18.91 -0.03 9.06
C GLY A 195 18.59 0.15 10.54
N ALA A 196 17.31 0.16 10.91
CA ALA A 196 16.84 0.34 12.28
C ALA A 196 16.62 -1.02 12.95
N SER A 197 16.76 -1.08 14.28
CA SER A 197 16.54 -2.34 15.01
C SER A 197 15.06 -2.75 14.97
N PRO A 198 14.74 -4.06 14.95
CA PRO A 198 13.36 -4.54 15.06
C PRO A 198 12.62 -3.98 16.28
N HIS A 199 13.32 -3.73 17.39
CA HIS A 199 12.75 -3.14 18.59
C HIS A 199 12.23 -1.70 18.36
N GLU A 200 12.95 -0.87 17.58
CA GLU A 200 12.56 0.51 17.31
C GLU A 200 11.36 0.62 16.38
N VAL A 201 11.22 -0.32 15.44
CA VAL A 201 10.25 -0.22 14.35
C VAL A 201 9.00 -1.09 14.54
N THR A 202 9.02 -2.01 15.50
CA THR A 202 7.89 -2.92 15.75
C THR A 202 6.90 -2.28 16.72
N GLY A 203 5.68 -2.04 16.24
CA GLY A 203 4.58 -1.52 17.03
C GLY A 203 3.55 -2.58 17.45
N ARG A 204 2.62 -2.17 18.34
CA ARG A 204 1.55 -3.01 18.90
C ARG A 204 0.50 -3.48 17.89
N GLY A 205 0.44 -2.90 16.69
CA GLY A 205 -0.53 -3.31 15.65
C GLY A 205 -1.97 -3.30 16.16
N THR A 206 -2.59 -4.48 16.25
CA THR A 206 -3.97 -4.70 16.74
C THR A 206 -4.15 -4.46 18.25
N GLY A 207 -3.29 -3.67 18.88
CA GLY A 207 -3.33 -3.36 20.30
C GLY A 207 -2.69 -4.41 21.21
N LEU A 208 -1.63 -5.10 20.77
CA LEU A 208 -0.88 -6.10 21.55
C LEU A 208 -0.41 -5.58 22.92
N GLU A 209 -0.44 -6.45 23.93
CA GLU A 209 0.16 -6.24 25.25
C GLU A 209 1.69 -6.34 25.21
N ASP A 210 2.38 -5.98 26.30
CA ASP A 210 3.86 -5.90 26.33
C ASP A 210 4.54 -7.22 25.99
N HIS A 211 4.08 -8.33 26.57
CA HIS A 211 4.65 -9.65 26.31
C HIS A 211 4.42 -10.11 24.86
N GLU A 212 3.29 -9.73 24.25
CA GLU A 212 2.97 -10.02 22.86
C GLU A 212 3.81 -9.16 21.91
N LEU A 213 4.05 -7.90 22.26
CA LEU A 213 4.96 -7.01 21.53
C LEU A 213 6.39 -7.55 21.53
N GLN A 214 6.90 -8.00 22.67
CA GLN A 214 8.23 -8.62 22.76
C GLN A 214 8.33 -9.87 21.89
N ARG A 215 7.31 -10.74 21.92
CA ARG A 215 7.25 -11.89 21.01
C ARG A 215 7.33 -11.45 19.54
N LYS A 216 6.56 -10.43 19.16
CA LYS A 216 6.55 -9.91 17.79
C LYS A 216 7.91 -9.35 17.37
N ILE A 217 8.61 -8.66 18.26
CA ILE A 217 9.99 -8.18 18.00
C ILE A 217 10.91 -9.37 17.71
N THR A 218 10.89 -10.41 18.55
CA THR A 218 11.68 -11.63 18.33
C THR A 218 11.33 -12.33 17.02
N VAL A 219 10.05 -12.34 16.62
CA VAL A 219 9.61 -12.89 15.34
C VAL A 219 10.21 -12.11 14.16
N VAL A 220 10.23 -10.77 14.23
CA VAL A 220 10.87 -9.94 13.20
C VAL A 220 12.37 -10.20 13.12
N GLU A 221 13.07 -10.26 14.26
CA GLU A 221 14.50 -10.59 14.33
C GLU A 221 14.81 -11.94 13.69
N ARG A 222 14.03 -12.98 14.05
CA ARG A 222 14.17 -14.33 13.49
C ARG A 222 13.94 -14.35 11.98
N ALA A 223 12.89 -13.67 11.50
CA ALA A 223 12.58 -13.61 10.07
C ALA A 223 13.70 -12.94 9.26
N ILE A 224 14.26 -11.83 9.75
CA ILE A 224 15.39 -11.15 9.09
C ILE A 224 16.64 -12.05 9.11
N SER A 225 16.94 -12.66 10.25
CA SER A 225 18.12 -13.54 10.41
C SER A 225 18.04 -14.78 9.51
N ALA A 226 16.88 -15.42 9.41
CA ALA A 226 16.66 -16.61 8.60
C ALA A 226 16.79 -16.32 7.10
N ASN A 227 16.34 -15.14 6.65
CA ASN A 227 16.26 -14.82 5.23
C ASN A 227 17.42 -13.99 4.68
N ARG A 228 18.08 -13.21 5.54
CA ARG A 228 19.16 -12.28 5.16
C ARG A 228 18.79 -11.45 3.92
N PRO A 229 17.72 -10.65 3.98
CA PRO A 229 17.30 -9.81 2.86
C PRO A 229 18.37 -8.77 2.52
N ASP A 230 18.63 -8.55 1.24
CA ASP A 230 19.56 -7.54 0.74
C ASP A 230 18.89 -6.17 0.71
N PRO A 231 19.29 -5.20 1.55
CA PRO A 231 18.67 -3.87 1.59
C PRO A 231 18.87 -3.07 0.29
N SER A 232 19.82 -3.46 -0.57
CA SER A 232 20.04 -2.83 -1.87
C SER A 232 19.13 -3.36 -2.97
N ASP A 233 18.42 -4.48 -2.72
CA ASP A 233 17.43 -5.06 -3.63
C ASP A 233 16.03 -5.08 -2.98
N PRO A 234 15.21 -4.03 -3.18
CA PRO A 234 13.85 -3.96 -2.65
C PRO A 234 12.94 -5.14 -3.00
N ILE A 235 13.20 -5.81 -4.13
CA ILE A 235 12.41 -6.99 -4.54
C ILE A 235 12.83 -8.20 -3.71
N ASP A 236 14.12 -8.33 -3.37
CA ASP A 236 14.62 -9.36 -2.45
C ASP A 236 14.04 -9.17 -1.04
N VAL A 237 14.03 -7.94 -0.52
CA VAL A 237 13.40 -7.61 0.76
C VAL A 237 11.92 -7.98 0.76
N LEU A 238 11.17 -7.58 -0.28
CA LEU A 238 9.75 -7.90 -0.42
C LEU A 238 9.51 -9.41 -0.50
N ALA A 239 10.31 -10.15 -1.28
CA ALA A 239 10.16 -11.59 -1.45
C ALA A 239 10.42 -12.35 -0.15
N LYS A 240 11.42 -11.93 0.62
CA LYS A 240 11.87 -12.62 1.83
C LYS A 240 11.01 -12.32 3.05
N VAL A 241 10.73 -11.05 3.33
CA VAL A 241 10.10 -10.61 4.59
C VAL A 241 8.89 -9.71 4.37
N GLY A 242 8.29 -9.74 3.19
CA GLY A 242 7.15 -8.90 2.83
C GLY A 242 5.80 -9.60 2.72
N GLY A 243 4.88 -8.95 2.03
CA GLY A 243 3.47 -9.35 1.88
C GLY A 243 2.99 -9.20 0.44
N LEU A 244 2.02 -10.02 0.02
CA LEU A 244 1.47 -9.94 -1.34
C LEU A 244 0.71 -8.64 -1.57
N GLU A 245 -0.04 -8.19 -0.57
CA GLU A 245 -0.70 -6.89 -0.58
C GLU A 245 0.29 -5.73 -0.43
N ILE A 246 1.36 -5.90 0.35
CA ILE A 246 2.45 -4.90 0.45
C ILE A 246 3.09 -4.68 -0.92
N GLY A 247 3.41 -5.76 -1.64
CA GLY A 247 3.92 -5.71 -3.02
C GLY A 247 2.90 -5.08 -3.98
N GLY A 248 1.63 -5.44 -3.85
CA GLY A 248 0.53 -4.80 -4.58
C GLY A 248 0.46 -3.29 -4.37
N ILE A 249 0.58 -2.82 -3.13
CA ILE A 249 0.51 -1.40 -2.77
C ILE A 249 1.74 -0.66 -3.31
N ALA A 250 2.94 -1.22 -3.17
CA ALA A 250 4.15 -0.65 -3.76
C ALA A 250 4.02 -0.52 -5.29
N GLY A 251 3.53 -1.57 -5.95
CA GLY A 251 3.23 -1.55 -7.38
C GLY A 251 2.16 -0.52 -7.76
N PHE A 252 1.13 -0.36 -6.94
CA PHE A 252 0.08 0.62 -7.13
C PHE A 252 0.63 2.05 -7.16
N PHE A 253 1.53 2.39 -6.22
CA PHE A 253 2.18 3.70 -6.22
C PHE A 253 3.11 3.91 -7.43
N LEU A 254 3.83 2.88 -7.88
CA LEU A 254 4.61 2.94 -9.14
C LEU A 254 3.71 3.23 -10.34
N GLY A 255 2.57 2.56 -10.44
CA GLY A 255 1.59 2.79 -11.50
C GLY A 255 0.96 4.19 -11.44
N CYS A 256 0.66 4.70 -10.24
CA CYS A 256 0.18 6.07 -10.04
C CYS A 256 1.22 7.11 -10.48
N ALA A 257 2.48 6.91 -10.10
CA ALA A 257 3.59 7.79 -10.50
C ALA A 257 3.77 7.81 -12.02
N ARG A 258 3.77 6.64 -12.67
CA ARG A 258 3.81 6.54 -14.15
C ARG A 258 2.65 7.29 -14.80
N ALA A 259 1.45 7.15 -14.24
CA ALA A 259 0.24 7.79 -14.74
C ALA A 259 0.10 9.28 -14.33
N ARG A 260 1.08 9.82 -13.59
CA ARG A 260 1.08 11.20 -13.05
C ARG A 260 -0.18 11.51 -12.25
N LYS A 261 -0.60 10.54 -11.42
CA LYS A 261 -1.73 10.68 -10.51
C LYS A 261 -1.24 10.92 -9.09
N PRO A 262 -1.79 11.92 -8.38
CA PRO A 262 -1.65 12.01 -6.94
C PRO A 262 -2.20 10.74 -6.29
N ALA A 263 -1.39 10.13 -5.45
CA ALA A 263 -1.69 8.94 -4.68
C ALA A 263 -1.10 9.06 -3.27
#